data_AF-A0A1I4RYU4-F1
#
_entry.id   AF-A0A1I4RYU4-F1
#
_cell.length_a   1.000
_cell.length_b   1.000
_cell.length_c   1.000
_cell.angle_alpha   90.00
_cell.angle_beta   90.00
_cell.angle_gamma   90.00
#
_symmetry.space_group_name_H-M   'P 1'
#
loop_
_entity.id
_entity.type
_entity.pdbx_description
1 polymer ?
#
loop_
_entity_poly.entity_id
_entity_poly.type
_entity_poly.pdbx_seq_one_letter_code
_entity_poly.pdbx_strand_id
1 'polypeptide(L)'
;MTAGERRFAQRLEAKLEDDYLCWYDVPVGQSLRYPDFIVLHPKRGLLILEVKDWNLATIQSINKVNVALLTLNGVKHKSNPLEQARQYAHAVTDILQRDPQLVFSSGRMQGQLLFPWTYGIVFPNISRKQFDSTDLGEVLGSVDVLR
;
A
#
# COMPACT_ATOMS: atom_id res chain seq x y z
N MET A 1 -2.09 7.29 14.10
CA MET A 1 -1.99 5.83 14.11
C MET A 1 -3.24 5.13 14.62
N THR A 2 -3.94 4.44 13.71
CA THR A 2 -5.09 3.57 14.01
C THR A 2 -4.64 2.28 14.71
N ALA A 3 -5.60 1.48 15.20
CA ALA A 3 -5.30 0.25 15.92
C ALA A 3 -4.68 -0.81 15.00
N GLY A 4 -5.14 -0.92 13.76
CA GLY A 4 -4.57 -1.86 12.81
C GLY A 4 -3.25 -1.39 12.20
N GLU A 5 -3.01 -0.09 12.01
CA GLU A 5 -1.68 0.43 11.69
C GLU A 5 -0.67 0.06 12.80
N ARG A 6 -1.04 0.26 14.08
CA ARG A 6 -0.19 -0.13 15.21
C ARG A 6 0.13 -1.63 15.20
N ARG A 7 -0.89 -2.46 14.99
CA ARG A 7 -0.72 -3.92 14.92
C ARG A 7 0.15 -4.33 13.74
N PHE A 8 0.05 -3.66 12.61
CA PHE A 8 0.89 -3.93 11.46
C PHE A 8 2.35 -3.48 11.69
N ALA A 9 2.56 -2.29 12.26
CA ALA A 9 3.91 -1.81 12.63
C ALA A 9 4.64 -2.81 13.56
N GLN A 10 3.95 -3.32 14.58
CA GLN A 10 4.50 -4.35 15.48
C GLN A 10 4.87 -5.65 14.75
N ARG A 11 4.12 -6.02 13.70
CA ARG A 11 4.46 -7.18 12.87
C ARG A 11 5.67 -6.91 12.01
N LEU A 12 5.79 -5.72 11.41
CA LEU A 12 6.97 -5.34 10.64
C LEU A 12 8.21 -5.39 11.54
N GLU A 13 8.16 -4.76 12.72
CA GLU A 13 9.25 -4.77 13.69
C GLU A 13 9.65 -6.20 14.12
N ALA A 14 8.68 -7.09 14.32
CA ALA A 14 8.95 -8.46 14.75
C ALA A 14 9.39 -9.41 13.62
N LYS A 15 9.26 -9.03 12.34
CA LYS A 15 9.43 -9.94 11.19
C LYS A 15 10.46 -9.46 10.17
N LEU A 16 10.69 -8.16 10.07
CA LEU A 16 11.68 -7.63 9.14
C LEU A 16 13.09 -7.71 9.74
N GLU A 17 14.05 -7.87 8.83
CA GLU A 17 15.48 -7.85 9.13
C GLU A 17 15.94 -6.40 9.34
N ASP A 18 17.07 -6.19 10.04
CA ASP A 18 17.55 -4.84 10.42
C ASP A 18 17.91 -3.93 9.23
N ASP A 19 18.05 -4.49 8.02
CA ASP A 19 18.35 -3.75 6.79
C ASP A 19 17.09 -3.18 6.09
N TYR A 20 15.91 -3.42 6.65
CA TYR A 20 14.69 -2.76 6.24
C TYR A 20 14.57 -1.36 6.86
N LEU A 21 14.29 -0.37 6.01
CA LEU A 21 13.83 0.94 6.44
C LEU A 21 12.31 1.01 6.33
N CYS A 22 11.65 1.41 7.41
CA CYS A 22 10.20 1.55 7.46
C CYS A 22 9.83 2.97 7.91
N TRP A 23 9.11 3.69 7.07
CA TRP A 23 8.54 4.99 7.38
C TRP A 23 7.03 4.86 7.50
N TYR A 24 6.46 5.65 8.41
CA TYR A 24 5.02 5.72 8.67
C TYR A 24 4.57 7.18 8.58
N ASP A 25 3.46 7.43 7.90
CA ASP A 25 2.82 8.77 7.79
C ASP A 25 3.79 9.89 7.33
N VAL A 26 4.63 9.57 6.35
CA VAL A 26 5.58 10.53 5.75
C VAL A 26 4.98 11.12 4.47
N PRO A 27 4.96 12.46 4.32
CA PRO A 27 4.42 13.09 3.12
C PRO A 27 5.29 12.79 1.90
N VAL A 28 4.62 12.50 0.78
CA VAL A 28 5.24 12.24 -0.52
C VAL A 28 4.65 13.15 -1.59
N GLY A 29 5.53 13.66 -2.44
CA GLY A 29 5.20 14.46 -3.60
C GLY A 29 4.79 15.89 -3.26
N GLN A 30 4.57 16.68 -4.32
CA GLN A 30 4.19 18.09 -4.20
C GLN A 30 2.79 18.28 -3.57
N SER A 31 1.93 17.27 -3.69
CA SER A 31 0.58 17.30 -3.10
C SER A 31 0.54 16.87 -1.63
N LEU A 32 1.70 16.62 -0.99
CA LEU A 32 1.81 16.15 0.41
C LEU A 32 0.83 15.01 0.69
N ARG A 33 0.98 13.93 -0.07
CA ARG A 33 0.18 12.72 0.10
C ARG A 33 0.80 11.86 1.20
N TYR A 34 0.00 11.23 2.06
CA TYR A 34 0.49 10.50 3.23
C TYR A 34 0.12 9.01 3.09
N PRO A 35 0.97 8.17 2.48
CA PRO A 35 0.80 6.73 2.56
C PRO A 35 0.96 6.24 3.99
N ASP A 36 0.23 5.19 4.37
CA ASP A 36 0.32 4.65 5.73
C ASP A 36 1.72 4.11 6.03
N PHE A 37 2.31 3.33 5.11
CA PHE A 37 3.69 2.83 5.26
C PHE A 37 4.50 2.88 3.95
N ILE A 38 5.80 3.16 4.09
CA ILE A 38 6.80 2.99 3.03
C ILE A 38 7.88 2.07 3.58
N VAL A 39 8.13 0.94 2.91
CA VAL A 39 9.11 -0.06 3.31
C VAL A 39 10.16 -0.19 2.22
N LEU A 40 11.43 -0.02 2.55
CA LEU A 40 12.55 -0.16 1.62
C LEU A 40 13.51 -1.23 2.15
N HIS A 41 13.89 -2.15 1.27
CA HIS A 41 15.03 -3.02 1.49
C HIS A 41 16.04 -2.84 0.35
N PRO A 42 17.32 -2.54 0.64
CA PRO A 42 18.30 -2.16 -0.38
C PRO A 42 18.44 -3.11 -1.57
N LYS A 43 18.20 -4.43 -1.37
CA LYS A 43 18.28 -5.45 -2.44
C LYS A 43 16.93 -5.95 -2.96
N ARG A 44 15.82 -5.61 -2.30
CA ARG A 44 14.47 -6.13 -2.63
C ARG A 44 13.55 -5.04 -3.16
N GLY A 45 13.89 -3.77 -2.95
CA GLY A 45 13.17 -2.64 -3.50
C GLY A 45 12.22 -1.98 -2.51
N LEU A 46 11.28 -1.23 -3.06
CA LEU A 46 10.38 -0.33 -2.33
C LEU A 46 8.94 -0.88 -2.33
N LEU A 47 8.26 -0.77 -1.20
CA LEU A 47 6.88 -1.21 -1.02
C LEU A 47 6.08 -0.12 -0.32
N ILE A 48 5.00 0.34 -0.96
CA ILE A 48 4.09 1.35 -0.43
C ILE A 48 2.80 0.67 0.01
N LEU A 49 2.36 0.90 1.24
CA LEU A 49 1.21 0.20 1.81
C LEU A 49 0.15 1.16 2.33
N GLU A 50 -1.09 0.78 2.07
CA GLU A 50 -2.27 1.32 2.72
C GLU A 50 -2.84 0.33 3.72
N VAL A 51 -3.18 0.78 4.93
CA VAL A 51 -3.80 -0.04 5.97
C VAL A 51 -5.24 0.39 6.13
N LYS A 52 -6.16 -0.59 6.14
CA LYS A 52 -7.58 -0.33 6.34
C LYS A 52 -8.16 -1.24 7.41
N ASP A 53 -8.60 -0.64 8.50
CA ASP A 53 -9.20 -1.31 9.67
C ASP A 53 -10.64 -1.80 9.44
N TRP A 54 -10.97 -2.16 8.21
CA TRP A 54 -12.31 -2.60 7.82
C TRP A 54 -12.58 -4.02 8.26
N ASN A 55 -13.83 -4.29 8.61
CA ASN A 55 -14.33 -5.65 8.78
C ASN A 55 -15.02 -6.08 7.48
N LEU A 56 -14.94 -7.36 7.14
CA LEU A 56 -15.57 -7.89 5.93
C LEU A 56 -17.06 -7.53 5.82
N ALA A 57 -17.79 -7.63 6.95
CA ALA A 57 -19.22 -7.29 7.02
C ALA A 57 -19.55 -5.82 6.76
N THR A 58 -18.54 -4.92 6.81
CA THR A 58 -18.74 -3.49 6.52
C THR A 58 -18.54 -3.15 5.04
N ILE A 59 -17.94 -4.04 4.25
CA ILE A 59 -17.72 -3.82 2.82
C ILE A 59 -18.98 -4.28 2.08
N GLN A 60 -19.75 -3.33 1.54
CA GLN A 60 -20.95 -3.65 0.76
C GLN A 60 -20.61 -3.97 -0.69
N SER A 61 -19.69 -3.20 -1.28
CA SER A 61 -19.19 -3.45 -2.63
C SER A 61 -17.83 -2.80 -2.82
N ILE A 62 -17.05 -3.35 -3.74
CA ILE A 62 -15.78 -2.78 -4.18
C ILE A 62 -15.62 -2.96 -5.69
N ASN A 63 -15.10 -1.95 -6.36
CA ASN A 63 -14.63 -2.04 -7.73
C ASN A 63 -13.25 -1.38 -7.84
N LYS A 64 -12.65 -1.36 -9.03
CA LYS A 64 -11.29 -0.84 -9.24
C LYS A 64 -11.10 0.63 -8.82
N VAL A 65 -12.18 1.39 -8.68
CA VAL A 65 -12.11 2.84 -8.40
C VAL A 65 -12.65 3.18 -7.02
N ASN A 66 -13.72 2.53 -6.57
CA ASN A 66 -14.47 2.90 -5.37
C ASN A 66 -14.81 1.70 -4.49
N VAL A 67 -15.03 1.97 -3.21
CA VAL A 67 -15.58 1.05 -2.22
C VAL A 67 -16.81 1.69 -1.57
N ALA A 68 -17.86 0.90 -1.34
CA ALA A 68 -19.02 1.27 -0.53
C ALA A 68 -18.93 0.57 0.83
N LEU A 69 -18.89 1.36 1.90
CA LEU A 69 -18.76 0.89 3.28
C LEU A 69 -20.02 1.18 4.08
N LEU A 70 -20.59 0.17 4.73
CA LEU A 70 -21.66 0.35 5.72
C LEU A 70 -21.06 0.91 7.01
N THR A 71 -21.56 2.08 7.42
CA THR A 71 -21.20 2.73 8.69
C THR A 71 -22.43 2.95 9.56
N LEU A 72 -22.23 3.35 10.81
CA LEU A 72 -23.33 3.72 11.72
C LEU A 72 -24.23 4.84 11.14
N ASN A 73 -23.69 5.67 10.26
CA ASN A 73 -24.39 6.80 9.63
C ASN A 73 -24.85 6.47 8.20
N GLY A 74 -24.95 5.18 7.86
CA GLY A 74 -25.29 4.72 6.51
C GLY A 74 -24.09 4.43 5.62
N VAL A 75 -24.34 4.28 4.33
CA VAL A 75 -23.33 3.88 3.33
C VAL A 75 -22.43 5.07 3.00
N LYS A 76 -21.11 4.87 3.10
CA LYS A 76 -20.09 5.84 2.68
C LYS A 76 -19.32 5.29 1.49
N HIS A 77 -19.19 6.12 0.46
CA HIS A 77 -18.33 5.84 -0.68
C HIS A 77 -16.94 6.43 -0.45
N LYS A 78 -15.90 5.64 -0.71
CA LYS A 78 -14.49 6.05 -0.67
C LYS A 78 -13.77 5.53 -1.91
N SER A 79 -12.61 6.10 -2.23
CA SER A 79 -11.73 5.54 -3.25
C SER A 79 -11.25 4.14 -2.85
N ASN A 80 -11.02 3.28 -3.84
CA ASN A 80 -10.43 1.97 -3.62
C ASN A 80 -9.02 2.17 -2.98
N PRO A 81 -8.70 1.49 -1.87
CA PRO A 81 -7.44 1.67 -1.18
C PRO A 81 -6.24 1.18 -2.01
N LEU A 82 -6.43 0.25 -2.94
CA LEU A 82 -5.36 -0.23 -3.82
C LEU A 82 -4.98 0.85 -4.83
N GLU A 83 -6.00 1.54 -5.36
CA GLU A 83 -5.79 2.66 -6.27
C GLU A 83 -5.12 3.84 -5.54
N GLN A 84 -5.45 4.08 -4.27
CA GLN A 84 -4.73 5.04 -3.42
C GLN A 84 -3.26 4.64 -3.26
N ALA A 85 -2.98 3.39 -2.88
CA ALA A 85 -1.62 2.89 -2.74
C ALA A 85 -0.81 3.01 -4.05
N ARG A 86 -1.44 2.70 -5.19
CA ARG A 86 -0.86 2.87 -6.53
C ARG A 86 -0.47 4.33 -6.80
N GLN A 87 -1.36 5.27 -6.50
CA GLN A 87 -1.10 6.70 -6.68
C GLN A 87 0.03 7.21 -5.78
N TYR A 88 0.13 6.70 -4.56
CA TYR A 88 1.24 7.00 -3.67
C TYR A 88 2.56 6.43 -4.21
N ALA A 89 2.58 5.18 -4.67
CA ALA A 89 3.76 4.56 -5.25
C ALA A 89 4.29 5.30 -6.48
N HIS A 90 3.40 5.75 -7.38
CA HIS A 90 3.79 6.61 -8.50
C HIS A 90 4.37 7.95 -8.02
N ALA A 91 3.75 8.60 -7.03
CA ALA A 91 4.27 9.86 -6.49
C ALA A 91 5.68 9.71 -5.91
N VAL A 92 5.95 8.61 -5.18
CA VAL A 92 7.28 8.33 -4.64
C VAL A 92 8.26 8.05 -5.78
N THR A 93 7.87 7.22 -6.74
CA THR A 93 8.69 6.87 -7.91
C THR A 93 9.10 8.13 -8.69
N ASP A 94 8.16 9.04 -8.96
CA ASP A 94 8.41 10.29 -9.70
C ASP A 94 9.40 11.22 -8.99
N ILE A 95 9.47 11.15 -7.65
CA ILE A 95 10.46 11.91 -6.86
C ILE A 95 11.82 11.24 -6.97
N LEU A 96 11.88 9.92 -6.73
CA LEU A 96 13.13 9.16 -6.70
C LEU A 96 13.80 9.12 -8.07
N GLN A 97 13.02 9.10 -9.17
CA GLN A 97 13.55 9.13 -10.54
C GLN A 97 14.28 10.42 -10.92
N ARG A 98 14.20 11.47 -10.08
CA ARG A 98 14.94 12.72 -10.29
C ARG A 98 16.38 12.62 -9.83
N ASP A 99 16.72 11.61 -9.03
CA ASP A 99 18.10 11.37 -8.60
C ASP A 99 18.83 10.48 -9.62
N PRO A 100 19.87 10.99 -10.30
CA PRO A 100 20.64 10.21 -11.26
C PRO A 100 21.29 8.95 -10.67
N GLN A 101 21.50 8.89 -9.35
CA GLN A 101 22.06 7.71 -8.68
C GLN A 101 21.04 6.58 -8.49
N LEU A 102 19.75 6.88 -8.59
CA LEU A 102 18.67 5.91 -8.38
C LEU A 102 18.08 5.38 -9.69
N VAL A 103 18.54 5.87 -10.84
CA VAL A 103 17.99 5.52 -12.16
C VAL A 103 19.03 4.92 -13.10
N PHE A 104 18.55 4.15 -14.09
CA PHE A 104 19.40 3.75 -15.20
C PHE A 104 19.88 4.98 -15.98
N SER A 105 21.19 5.09 -16.16
CA SER A 105 21.81 6.21 -16.87
C SER A 105 21.70 6.11 -18.39
N SER A 106 21.42 4.92 -18.93
CA SER A 106 21.35 4.65 -20.38
C SER A 106 20.52 3.40 -20.70
N GLY A 107 20.29 3.16 -21.98
CA GLY A 107 19.56 1.99 -22.48
C GLY A 107 18.04 2.14 -22.40
N ARG A 108 17.31 1.04 -22.64
CA ARG A 108 15.84 1.04 -22.74
C ARG A 108 15.12 1.50 -21.46
N MET A 109 15.75 1.32 -20.31
CA MET A 109 15.18 1.68 -19.00
C MET A 109 15.69 3.04 -18.49
N GLN A 110 16.36 3.83 -19.32
CA GLN A 110 16.90 5.12 -18.91
C GLN A 110 15.84 5.99 -18.19
N GLY A 111 16.21 6.54 -17.04
CA GLY A 111 15.33 7.34 -16.19
C GLY A 111 14.37 6.53 -15.30
N GLN A 112 14.30 5.20 -15.44
CA GLN A 112 13.56 4.34 -14.52
C GLN A 112 14.41 3.93 -13.33
N LEU A 113 13.78 3.60 -12.20
CA LEU A 113 14.47 3.22 -10.97
C LEU A 113 15.30 1.94 -11.16
N LEU A 114 16.48 1.91 -10.53
CA LEU A 114 17.42 0.77 -10.54
C LEU A 114 16.94 -0.43 -9.72
N PHE A 115 15.90 -0.25 -8.91
CA PHE A 115 15.35 -1.27 -8.02
C PHE A 115 13.84 -1.42 -8.26
N PRO A 116 13.28 -2.61 -7.98
CA PRO A 116 11.85 -2.84 -8.11
C PRO A 116 11.08 -2.02 -7.08
N TRP A 117 9.84 -1.69 -7.41
CA TRP A 117 8.92 -1.06 -6.48
C TRP A 117 7.52 -1.58 -6.72
N THR A 118 6.71 -1.64 -5.67
CA THR A 118 5.31 -2.06 -5.76
C THR A 118 4.48 -1.41 -4.65
N TYR A 119 3.19 -1.69 -4.64
CA TYR A 119 2.24 -1.22 -3.66
C TYR A 119 1.30 -2.34 -3.22
N GLY A 120 0.62 -2.14 -2.10
CA GLY A 120 -0.36 -3.10 -1.60
C GLY A 120 -1.24 -2.54 -0.50
N ILE A 121 -2.15 -3.38 -0.03
CA ILE A 121 -3.08 -3.06 1.06
C ILE A 121 -2.90 -4.08 2.19
N VAL A 122 -3.07 -3.63 3.42
CA VAL A 122 -3.20 -4.48 4.60
C VAL A 122 -4.61 -4.35 5.16
N PHE A 123 -5.28 -5.48 5.39
CA PHE A 123 -6.53 -5.55 6.14
C PHE A 123 -6.29 -6.25 7.49
N PRO A 124 -6.00 -5.51 8.57
CA PRO A 124 -5.63 -6.10 9.85
C PRO A 124 -6.74 -6.95 10.48
N ASN A 125 -8.00 -6.74 10.06
CA ASN A 125 -9.20 -7.37 10.62
C ASN A 125 -9.86 -8.38 9.65
N ILE A 126 -9.22 -8.73 8.52
CA ILE A 126 -9.72 -9.72 7.55
C ILE A 126 -8.67 -10.83 7.37
N SER A 127 -9.00 -12.05 7.81
CA SER A 127 -8.12 -13.24 7.72
C SER A 127 -8.04 -13.84 6.29
N ARG A 128 -7.08 -14.75 6.02
CA ARG A 128 -6.80 -15.27 4.64
C ARG A 128 -8.02 -15.98 4.13
N LYS A 129 -8.48 -16.88 4.98
CA LYS A 129 -9.70 -17.64 4.79
C LYS A 129 -10.91 -16.75 4.51
N GLN A 130 -11.08 -15.63 5.21
CA GLN A 130 -12.18 -14.70 4.95
C GLN A 130 -12.03 -13.99 3.60
N PHE A 131 -10.84 -13.47 3.30
CA PHE A 131 -10.58 -12.79 2.04
C PHE A 131 -10.74 -13.73 0.83
N ASP A 132 -10.19 -14.94 0.91
CA ASP A 132 -10.24 -15.93 -0.17
C ASP A 132 -11.64 -16.56 -0.31
N SER A 133 -12.51 -16.38 0.69
CA SER A 133 -13.92 -16.82 0.62
C SER A 133 -14.84 -15.82 -0.08
N THR A 134 -14.32 -14.69 -0.57
CA THR A 134 -15.08 -13.65 -1.27
C THR A 134 -14.49 -13.34 -2.64
N ASP A 135 -15.19 -12.51 -3.41
CA ASP A 135 -14.78 -11.98 -4.71
C ASP A 135 -13.80 -10.79 -4.61
N LEU A 136 -13.41 -10.39 -3.39
CA LEU A 136 -12.50 -9.25 -3.18
C LEU A 136 -11.16 -9.44 -3.90
N GLY A 137 -10.69 -10.69 -4.03
CA GLY A 137 -9.46 -11.02 -4.75
C GLY A 137 -9.50 -10.68 -6.24
N GLU A 138 -10.68 -10.70 -6.87
CA GLU A 138 -10.84 -10.37 -8.30
C GLU A 138 -10.65 -8.87 -8.56
N VAL A 139 -10.96 -8.03 -7.56
CA VAL A 139 -10.85 -6.58 -7.65
C VAL A 139 -9.52 -6.07 -7.12
N LEU A 140 -9.03 -6.64 -6.01
CA LEU A 140 -7.86 -6.15 -5.28
C LEU A 140 -6.57 -6.87 -5.62
N GLY A 141 -6.62 -8.01 -6.30
CA GLY A 141 -5.44 -8.85 -6.53
C GLY A 141 -5.01 -9.56 -5.24
N SER A 142 -5.07 -10.90 -5.23
CA SER A 142 -4.75 -11.67 -4.01
C SER A 142 -3.32 -11.45 -3.50
N VAL A 143 -2.39 -11.13 -4.40
CA VAL A 143 -0.97 -10.86 -4.10
C VAL A 143 -0.71 -9.46 -3.57
N ASP A 144 -1.60 -8.51 -3.86
CA ASP A 144 -1.45 -7.11 -3.45
C ASP A 144 -2.03 -6.86 -2.05
N VAL A 145 -2.59 -7.89 -1.41
CA VAL A 145 -3.13 -7.84 -0.04
C VAL A 145 -2.18 -8.56 0.94
N LEU A 146 -1.49 -7.78 1.79
CA LEU A 146 -0.47 -8.24 2.75
C LEU A 146 -1.04 -8.55 4.14
N ARG A 147 -0.25 -9.26 4.98
CA ARG A 147 -0.65 -9.81 6.29
C ARG A 147 0.40 -9.64 7.38
#